data_AF-A0A356FVX0-F1
#
_entry.id   AF-A0A356FVX0-F1
#
_cell.length_a   1.000
_cell.length_b   1.000
_cell.length_c   1.000
_cell.angle_alpha   90.00
_cell.angle_beta   90.00
_cell.angle_gamma   90.00
#
_symmetry.space_group_name_H-M   'P 1'
#
loop_
_entity.id
_entity.type
_entity.pdbx_description
1 polymer ?
#
loop_
_entity_poly.entity_id
_entity_poly.type
_entity_poly.pdbx_seq_one_letter_code
_entity_poly.pdbx_strand_id
1 'polypeptide(L)'
;MADGGLHQSAFSFDVRTLIGRADFLTAPCNREAVAMIDGFYESGFYAGVIYGEKGCGKSHLSRLFAEVVREKTGADTVFLTAPDLIEAKYAVLEIIPPVDETALFHCLNDFKNRG
;
A
#
# COMPACT_ATOMS: atom_id res chain seq x y z
N MET A 1 -18.48 -52.87 20.49
CA MET A 1 -18.85 -51.44 20.60
C MET A 1 -17.54 -50.70 20.80
N ALA A 2 -17.03 -50.01 19.78
CA ALA A 2 -15.77 -49.28 19.83
C ALA A 2 -16.09 -47.79 19.97
N ASP A 3 -15.58 -47.19 21.04
CA ASP A 3 -15.76 -45.79 21.42
C ASP A 3 -14.92 -44.90 20.48
N GLY A 4 -15.59 -44.34 19.47
CA GLY A 4 -15.00 -43.40 18.51
C GLY A 4 -14.86 -42.02 19.14
N GLY A 5 -13.90 -41.86 20.05
CA GLY A 5 -13.60 -40.57 20.66
C GLY A 5 -13.11 -39.55 19.62
N LEU A 6 -13.72 -38.37 19.59
CA LEU A 6 -13.26 -37.23 18.79
C LEU A 6 -11.89 -36.77 19.30
N HIS A 7 -10.85 -36.98 18.50
CA HIS A 7 -9.51 -36.45 18.76
C HIS A 7 -9.34 -35.10 18.06
N GLN A 8 -9.36 -34.01 18.84
CA GLN A 8 -9.03 -32.67 18.34
C GLN A 8 -7.52 -32.42 18.48
N SER A 9 -6.83 -32.20 17.36
CA SER A 9 -5.43 -31.77 17.35
C SER A 9 -5.37 -30.24 17.27
N ALA A 10 -4.67 -29.60 18.21
CA ALA A 10 -4.41 -28.17 18.14
C ALA A 10 -3.32 -27.89 17.10
N PHE A 11 -3.67 -27.16 16.05
CA PHE A 11 -2.69 -26.62 15.11
C PHE A 11 -2.20 -25.27 15.65
N SER A 12 -0.94 -25.24 16.08
CA SER A 12 -0.26 -23.97 16.34
C SER A 12 0.12 -23.36 14.99
N PHE A 13 -0.70 -22.42 14.52
CA PHE A 13 -0.30 -21.53 13.43
C PHE A 13 0.50 -20.39 14.03
N ASP A 14 1.83 -20.45 13.91
CA ASP A 14 2.64 -19.26 14.12
C ASP A 14 2.21 -18.19 13.11
N VAL A 15 1.47 -17.19 13.59
CA VAL A 15 1.04 -16.06 12.77
C VAL A 15 2.25 -15.15 12.60
N ARG A 16 3.02 -15.34 11.52
CA ARG A 16 4.01 -14.36 11.08
C ARG A 16 3.33 -13.36 10.15
N THR A 17 3.32 -12.11 10.58
CA THR A 17 2.92 -10.99 9.74
C THR A 17 4.00 -10.73 8.69
N LEU A 18 3.76 -11.15 7.45
CA LEU A 18 4.61 -10.88 6.30
C LEU A 18 4.30 -9.47 5.77
N ILE A 19 4.83 -8.47 6.47
CA ILE A 19 4.71 -7.07 6.06
C ILE A 19 6.13 -6.60 5.77
N GLY A 20 6.44 -6.54 4.48
CA GLY A 20 7.52 -5.72 3.97
C GLY A 20 8.21 -6.28 2.73
N ARG A 21 9.18 -5.51 2.23
CA ARG A 21 9.87 -5.78 0.95
C ARG A 21 10.47 -7.18 0.87
N ALA A 22 11.04 -7.69 1.97
CA ALA A 22 11.61 -9.04 2.03
C ALA A 22 10.56 -10.15 1.86
N ASP A 23 9.30 -9.84 2.13
CA ASP A 23 8.17 -10.78 2.06
C ASP A 23 7.24 -10.47 0.86
N PHE A 24 7.58 -9.51 -0.01
CA PHE A 24 6.79 -9.15 -1.20
C PHE A 24 7.17 -10.00 -2.41
N LEU A 25 6.25 -10.87 -2.86
CA LEU A 25 6.46 -11.68 -4.07
C LEU A 25 6.13 -10.88 -5.34
N THR A 26 7.17 -10.54 -6.10
CA THR A 26 7.01 -9.98 -7.45
C THR A 26 6.69 -11.09 -8.45
N ALA A 27 5.60 -10.92 -9.19
CA ALA A 27 5.12 -11.81 -10.24
C ALA A 27 4.79 -11.00 -11.50
N PRO A 28 4.59 -11.64 -12.67
CA PRO A 28 4.23 -10.90 -13.89
C PRO A 28 3.02 -9.98 -13.72
N CYS A 29 2.06 -10.31 -12.85
CA CYS A 29 0.84 -9.54 -12.63
C CYS A 29 1.00 -8.27 -11.78
N ASN A 30 2.13 -8.07 -11.10
CA ASN A 30 2.37 -6.90 -10.23
C ASN A 30 3.70 -6.20 -10.51
N ARG A 31 4.46 -6.66 -11.52
CA ARG A 31 5.81 -6.19 -11.81
C ARG A 31 5.86 -4.70 -12.10
N GLU A 32 4.93 -4.19 -12.90
CA GLU A 32 4.87 -2.77 -13.28
C GLU A 32 4.55 -1.89 -12.08
N ALA A 33 3.64 -2.32 -11.20
CA ALA A 33 3.31 -1.61 -9.98
C ALA A 33 4.51 -1.55 -9.01
N VAL A 34 5.25 -2.66 -8.88
CA VAL A 34 6.49 -2.71 -8.08
C VAL A 34 7.55 -1.80 -8.69
N ALA A 35 7.76 -1.83 -10.01
CA ALA A 35 8.73 -0.97 -10.68
C ALA A 35 8.40 0.52 -10.52
N MET A 36 7.11 0.89 -10.58
CA MET A 36 6.64 2.25 -10.30
C MET A 36 6.99 2.68 -8.87
N ILE A 37 6.78 1.80 -7.88
CA ILE A 37 7.10 2.07 -6.48
C ILE A 37 8.63 2.18 -6.28
N ASP A 38 9.41 1.27 -6.85
CA ASP A 38 10.86 1.22 -6.67
C ASP A 38 11.56 2.45 -7.26
N GLY A 39 11.06 2.95 -8.39
CA GLY A 39 11.59 4.13 -9.07
C GLY A 39 10.88 5.43 -8.71
N PHE A 40 10.04 5.47 -7.66
CA PHE A 40 9.20 6.64 -7.39
C PHE A 40 10.02 7.92 -7.22
N TYR A 41 11.17 7.81 -6.53
CA TYR A 41 12.01 8.95 -6.15
C TYR A 41 12.72 9.57 -7.37
N GLU A 42 13.12 8.74 -8.31
CA GLU A 42 13.82 9.13 -9.53
C GLU A 42 12.85 9.52 -10.67
N SER A 43 11.55 9.22 -10.52
CA SER A 43 10.55 9.35 -11.59
C SER A 43 10.20 10.79 -11.99
N GLY A 44 10.40 11.76 -11.08
CA GLY A 44 9.99 13.16 -11.28
C GLY A 44 8.47 13.40 -11.28
N PHE A 45 7.66 12.36 -11.08
CA PHE A 45 6.20 12.50 -10.90
C PHE A 45 5.87 12.78 -9.44
N TYR A 46 4.87 13.63 -9.20
CA TYR A 46 4.39 13.98 -7.85
C TYR A 46 3.26 13.06 -7.34
N ALA A 47 2.66 12.26 -8.24
CA ALA A 47 1.59 11.32 -7.90
C ALA A 47 1.58 10.14 -8.89
N GLY A 48 1.10 8.99 -8.42
CA GLY A 48 0.86 7.78 -9.22
C GLY A 48 -0.41 7.08 -8.77
N VAL A 49 -1.03 6.29 -9.66
CA VAL A 49 -2.27 5.57 -9.37
C VAL A 49 -2.10 4.09 -9.68
N ILE A 50 -2.40 3.25 -8.70
CA ILE A 50 -2.48 1.79 -8.84
C ILE A 50 -3.93 1.36 -8.64
N TYR A 51 -4.50 0.66 -9.61
CA TYR A 51 -5.88 0.17 -9.57
C TYR A 51 -5.92 -1.34 -9.86
N GLY A 52 -7.02 -1.97 -9.46
CA GLY A 52 -7.23 -3.41 -9.65
C GLY A 52 -8.36 -3.92 -8.77
N GLU A 53 -8.79 -5.16 -9.00
CA GLU A 53 -9.91 -5.77 -8.29
C GLU A 53 -9.68 -5.92 -6.78
N LYS A 54 -10.76 -6.12 -6.02
CA LYS A 54 -10.66 -6.42 -4.59
C LYS A 54 -9.80 -7.68 -4.39
N GLY A 55 -8.83 -7.61 -3.48
CA GLY A 55 -7.95 -8.75 -3.19
C GLY A 55 -6.68 -8.85 -4.05
N CYS A 56 -6.46 -7.98 -5.04
CA CYS A 56 -5.25 -8.02 -5.87
C CYS A 56 -3.96 -7.49 -5.19
N GLY A 57 -4.01 -7.14 -3.91
CA GLY A 57 -2.83 -6.72 -3.14
C GLY A 57 -2.53 -5.21 -3.12
N LYS A 58 -3.47 -4.32 -3.49
CA LYS A 58 -3.28 -2.86 -3.44
C LYS A 58 -2.82 -2.35 -2.07
N SER A 59 -3.44 -2.82 -0.99
CA SER A 59 -3.05 -2.45 0.39
C SER A 59 -1.67 -2.98 0.78
N HIS A 60 -1.19 -4.01 0.10
CA HIS A 60 0.18 -4.51 0.28
C HIS A 60 1.17 -3.63 -0.49
N LEU A 61 0.84 -3.24 -1.73
CA LEU A 61 1.62 -2.30 -2.55
C LEU A 61 1.75 -0.92 -1.88
N SER A 62 0.69 -0.40 -1.25
CA SER A 62 0.77 0.87 -0.52
C SER A 62 1.73 0.82 0.66
N ARG A 63 1.83 -0.33 1.32
CA ARG A 63 2.76 -0.54 2.42
C ARG A 63 4.20 -0.70 1.95
N LEU A 64 4.40 -1.39 0.82
CA LEU A 64 5.68 -1.44 0.13
C LEU A 64 6.15 -0.02 -0.26
N PHE A 65 5.25 0.83 -0.76
CA PHE A 65 5.56 2.22 -1.05
C PHE A 65 6.06 2.97 0.19
N ALA A 66 5.37 2.86 1.32
CA ALA A 66 5.80 3.51 2.56
C ALA A 66 7.19 3.05 3.04
N GLU A 67 7.51 1.76 2.86
CA GLU A 67 8.85 1.24 3.17
C GLU A 67 9.92 1.79 2.22
N VAL A 68 9.64 1.82 0.92
CA VAL A 68 10.58 2.37 -0.07
C VAL A 68 10.79 3.87 0.15
N VAL A 69 9.74 4.63 0.51
CA VAL A 69 9.86 6.03 0.93
C VAL A 69 10.77 6.17 2.15
N ARG A 70 10.54 5.36 3.19
CA ARG A 70 11.33 5.39 4.43
C ARG A 70 12.80 5.04 4.14
N GLU A 71 13.07 4.05 3.31
CA GLU A 71 14.41 3.63 2.90
C GLU A 71 15.14 4.72 2.09
N LYS A 72 14.46 5.33 1.12
CA LYS A 72 15.06 6.30 0.19
C LYS A 72 15.23 7.69 0.80
N THR A 73 14.36 8.08 1.74
CA THR A 73 14.21 9.48 2.17
C THR A 73 14.29 9.69 3.68
N GLY A 74 14.11 8.63 4.47
CA GLY A 74 13.99 8.71 5.93
C GLY A 74 12.66 9.28 6.44
N ALA A 75 11.76 9.72 5.54
CA ALA A 75 10.46 10.27 5.90
C ALA A 75 9.40 9.17 6.09
N ASP A 76 8.34 9.50 6.82
CA ASP A 76 7.16 8.65 6.98
C ASP A 76 6.11 8.96 5.92
N THR A 77 5.30 7.95 5.60
CA THR A 77 4.16 8.07 4.67
C THR A 77 2.85 8.06 5.45
N VAL A 78 1.97 9.02 5.17
CA VAL A 78 0.63 9.07 5.77
C VAL A 78 -0.38 8.30 4.92
N PHE A 79 -1.28 7.57 5.56
CA PHE A 79 -2.36 6.84 4.89
C PHE A 79 -3.68 7.56 5.10
N LEU A 80 -4.34 7.90 3.99
CA LEU A 80 -5.61 8.63 3.94
C LEU A 80 -6.69 7.74 3.34
N THR A 81 -7.91 7.88 3.85
CA THR A 81 -9.12 7.24 3.30
C THR A 81 -10.05 8.24 2.59
N ALA A 82 -9.70 9.53 2.62
CA ALA A 82 -10.36 10.61 1.92
C ALA A 82 -9.31 11.67 1.53
N PRO A 83 -9.51 12.42 0.43
CA PRO A 83 -8.60 13.51 0.09
C PRO A 83 -8.60 14.57 1.18
N ASP A 84 -7.42 14.98 1.62
CA ASP A 84 -7.24 16.03 2.62
C ASP A 84 -5.94 16.78 2.36
N LEU A 85 -5.81 17.99 2.90
CA LEU A 85 -4.57 18.75 2.90
C LEU A 85 -3.73 18.30 4.09
N ILE A 86 -2.50 17.89 3.83
CA ILE A 86 -1.60 17.36 4.85
C ILE A 86 -0.22 18.02 4.75
N GLU A 87 0.47 18.06 5.87
CA GLU A 87 1.85 18.57 5.93
C GLU A 87 2.89 17.50 5.58
N ALA A 88 2.49 16.22 5.56
CA ALA A 88 3.41 15.12 5.25
C ALA A 88 3.84 15.15 3.78
N LYS A 89 5.13 14.91 3.55
CA LYS A 89 5.73 14.92 2.20
C LYS A 89 5.27 13.75 1.31
N TYR A 90 4.88 12.63 1.93
CA TYR A 90 4.46 11.42 1.21
C TYR A 90 3.15 10.91 1.77
N ALA A 91 2.26 10.50 0.87
CA ALA A 91 0.97 9.94 1.26
C ALA A 91 0.52 8.83 0.33
N VAL A 92 -0.30 7.94 0.89
CA VAL A 92 -1.14 7.00 0.16
C VAL A 92 -2.59 7.40 0.40
N LEU A 93 -3.33 7.60 -0.67
CA LEU A 93 -4.78 7.77 -0.61
C LEU A 93 -5.48 6.50 -1.10
N GLU A 94 -6.28 5.88 -0.24
CA GLU A 94 -7.23 4.85 -0.67
C GLU A 94 -8.45 5.52 -1.30
N ILE A 95 -8.58 5.39 -2.63
CA ILE A 95 -9.70 5.96 -3.38
C ILE A 95 -10.88 4.99 -3.33
N ILE A 96 -11.91 5.37 -2.56
CA ILE A 96 -13.19 4.63 -2.45
C ILE A 96 -14.28 5.46 -3.12
N PRO A 97 -14.85 5.03 -4.26
CA PRO A 97 -15.94 5.76 -4.91
C PRO A 97 -17.24 5.78 -4.07
N PRO A 98 -18.03 6.87 -4.12
CA PRO A 98 -17.72 8.12 -4.81
C PRO A 98 -16.66 8.94 -4.06
N VAL A 99 -15.75 9.58 -4.81
CA VAL A 99 -14.71 10.45 -4.26
C VAL A 99 -15.09 11.91 -4.49
N ASP A 100 -14.77 12.79 -3.55
CA ASP A 100 -14.85 14.24 -3.77
C ASP A 100 -13.73 14.67 -4.74
N GLU A 101 -14.10 14.90 -6.00
CA GLU A 101 -13.16 15.30 -7.05
C GLU A 101 -12.53 16.68 -6.78
N THR A 102 -13.26 17.60 -6.14
CA THR A 102 -12.74 18.95 -5.84
C THR A 102 -11.67 18.86 -4.75
N ALA A 103 -11.94 18.11 -3.69
CA ALA A 103 -10.96 17.85 -2.64
C ALA A 103 -9.72 17.11 -3.18
N LEU A 104 -9.93 16.11 -4.04
CA LEU A 104 -8.83 15.38 -4.70
C LEU A 104 -7.98 16.30 -5.57
N PHE A 105 -8.61 17.18 -6.35
CA PHE A 105 -7.90 18.17 -7.18
C PHE A 105 -7.05 19.10 -6.34
N HIS A 106 -7.57 19.61 -5.22
CA HIS A 106 -6.80 20.48 -4.31
C HIS A 106 -5.64 19.75 -3.64
N CYS A 107 -5.85 18.51 -3.18
CA CYS A 107 -4.80 17.66 -2.63
C CYS A 107 -3.66 17.44 -3.63
N LEU A 108 -3.97 17.04 -4.87
CA LEU A 108 -2.96 16.81 -5.91
C LEU A 108 -2.20 18.09 -6.28
N ASN A 109 -2.86 19.24 -6.33
CA ASN A 109 -2.20 20.51 -6.61
C ASN A 109 -1.28 20.95 -5.47
N ASP A 110 -1.66 20.67 -4.23
CA ASP A 110 -0.83 20.95 -3.07
C ASP A 110 0.47 20.15 -3.11
N PHE A 111 0.41 18.83 -3.33
CA PHE A 111 1.59 17.97 -3.54
C PHE A 111 2.47 18.45 -4.70
N LYS A 112 1.86 18.80 -5.84
CA LYS A 112 2.60 19.31 -7.01
C LYS A 112 3.39 20.58 -6.71
N ASN A 113 2.85 21.47 -5.87
CA ASN A 113 3.47 22.76 -5.58
C ASN A 113 4.53 22.69 -4.47
N ARG A 114 4.53 21.65 -3.64
CA ARG A 114 5.47 21.50 -2.50
C ARG A 114 6.78 20.76 -2.85
N GLY A 115 6.78 19.86 -3.85
CA GLY A 115 7.97 19.09 -4.27
C GLY A 115 8.40 18.03 -3.26
#